data_AF-A0A940TTM3-F1
#
_entry.id   AF-A0A940TTM3-F1
#
_cell.length_a   1.000
_cell.length_b   1.000
_cell.length_c   1.000
_cell.angle_alpha   90.00
_cell.angle_beta   90.00
_cell.angle_gamma   90.00
#
_symmetry.space_group_name_H-M   'P 1'
#
loop_
_entity.id
_entity.type
_entity.pdbx_description
1 polymer ?
#
loop_
_entity_poly.entity_id
_entity_poly.type
_entity_poly.pdbx_seq_one_letter_code
_entity_poly.pdbx_strand_id
1 'polypeptide(L)'
;MVRITITDHDQTVSFLSNRETLLRLVAGCSVNPASLEELLIATDIYQRGTAATLMADLMEFDKALRMKGADFIHAAIAQARTREEPLALAFQVIDDITTEEAFTMRGCDLVVIDLAQQVIQPSAGIVITSEGEINVDTDKKLIKPTVTYILPQEWTVQAL
;
A
#
# COMPACT_ATOMS: atom_id res chain seq x y z
N MET A 1 1.35 1.57 -12.51
CA MET A 1 1.74 1.83 -11.10
C MET A 1 0.48 2.03 -10.29
N VAL A 2 0.51 1.72 -9.00
CA VAL A 2 -0.65 1.78 -8.11
C VAL A 2 -0.25 2.49 -6.83
N ARG A 3 -1.01 3.53 -6.43
CA ARG A 3 -0.98 4.07 -5.08
C ARG A 3 -1.68 3.08 -4.15
N ILE A 4 -1.01 2.65 -3.11
CA ILE A 4 -1.59 1.77 -2.09
C ILE A 4 -1.64 2.58 -0.81
N THR A 5 -2.84 2.74 -0.28
CA THR A 5 -3.10 3.37 1.02
C THR A 5 -3.58 2.30 1.98
N ILE A 6 -2.87 2.13 3.09
CA ILE A 6 -3.18 1.16 4.13
C ILE A 6 -3.56 1.92 5.37
N THR A 7 -4.73 1.62 5.93
CA THR A 7 -5.23 2.20 7.17
C THR A 7 -5.40 1.10 8.20
N ASP A 8 -4.88 1.32 9.40
CA ASP A 8 -5.17 0.52 10.59
C ASP A 8 -5.67 1.43 11.73
N HIS A 9 -5.80 0.88 12.94
CA HIS A 9 -6.28 1.64 14.09
C HIS A 9 -5.33 2.75 14.55
N ASP A 10 -4.04 2.65 14.23
CA ASP A 10 -2.99 3.54 14.75
C ASP A 10 -2.55 4.56 13.71
N GLN A 11 -2.64 4.23 12.42
CA GLN A 11 -2.07 5.04 11.35
C GLN A 11 -2.69 4.81 9.97
N THR A 12 -2.42 5.75 9.07
CA THR A 12 -2.61 5.58 7.63
C THR A 12 -1.30 5.84 6.91
N VAL A 13 -0.90 4.91 6.05
CA VAL A 13 0.33 4.97 5.25
C VAL A 13 -0.04 4.87 3.78
N SER A 14 0.61 5.69 2.94
CA SER A 14 0.38 5.67 1.51
C SER A 14 1.70 5.64 0.73
N PHE A 15 1.81 4.76 -0.25
CA PHE A 15 3.03 4.55 -1.02
C PHE A 15 2.73 4.08 -2.44
N LEU A 16 3.70 4.27 -3.34
CA LEU A 16 3.58 3.93 -4.75
C LEU A 16 4.22 2.57 -5.00
N SER A 17 3.52 1.67 -5.69
CA SER A 17 4.03 0.33 -5.99
C SER A 17 3.53 -0.18 -7.36
N ASN A 18 3.76 -1.47 -7.61
CA ASN A 18 3.30 -2.18 -8.79
C ASN A 18 2.13 -3.13 -8.44
N ARG A 19 1.44 -3.64 -9.48
CA ARG A 19 0.28 -4.52 -9.32
C ARG A 19 0.63 -5.88 -8.69
N GLU A 20 1.85 -6.38 -8.90
CA GLU A 20 2.30 -7.65 -8.32
C GLU A 20 2.43 -7.53 -6.80
N THR A 21 3.05 -6.45 -6.30
CA THR A 21 3.13 -6.15 -4.87
C THR A 21 1.76 -5.88 -4.26
N LEU A 22 0.87 -5.18 -4.95
CA LEU A 22 -0.53 -5.03 -4.52
C LEU A 22 -1.20 -6.40 -4.28
N LEU A 23 -1.15 -7.31 -5.26
CA LEU A 23 -1.80 -8.62 -5.12
C LEU A 23 -1.20 -9.45 -3.99
N ARG A 24 0.09 -9.27 -3.68
CA ARG A 24 0.74 -9.92 -2.53
C ARG A 24 0.30 -9.34 -1.19
N LEU A 25 0.06 -8.04 -1.11
CA LEU A 25 -0.56 -7.41 0.06
C LEU A 25 -1.99 -7.92 0.25
N VAL A 26 -2.77 -8.00 -0.83
CA VAL A 26 -4.11 -8.62 -0.79
C VAL A 26 -4.03 -10.07 -0.31
N ALA A 27 -3.09 -10.87 -0.82
CA ALA A 27 -2.89 -12.22 -0.32
C ALA A 27 -2.43 -12.24 1.14
N GLY A 28 -1.65 -11.25 1.59
CA GLY A 28 -1.30 -11.04 2.99
C GLY A 28 -2.52 -10.82 3.89
N CYS A 29 -3.60 -10.24 3.37
CA CYS A 29 -4.86 -10.08 4.11
C CYS A 29 -5.54 -11.44 4.43
N SER A 30 -5.13 -12.54 3.78
CA SER A 30 -5.67 -13.88 4.05
C SER A 30 -5.41 -14.40 5.47
N VAL A 31 -4.40 -13.86 6.16
CA VAL A 31 -4.11 -14.21 7.57
C VAL A 31 -4.81 -13.28 8.57
N ASN A 32 -5.70 -12.40 8.08
CA ASN A 32 -6.46 -11.45 8.87
C ASN A 32 -5.61 -10.49 9.73
N PRO A 33 -4.67 -9.73 9.13
CA PRO A 33 -3.82 -8.81 9.87
C PRO A 33 -4.63 -7.64 10.43
N ALA A 34 -4.36 -7.28 11.69
CA ALA A 34 -5.00 -6.15 12.37
C ALA A 34 -4.19 -4.85 12.28
N SER A 35 -2.94 -4.91 11.83
CA SER A 35 -2.02 -3.77 11.74
C SER A 35 -1.16 -3.81 10.48
N LEU A 36 -0.59 -2.66 10.10
CA LEU A 36 0.37 -2.57 9.00
C LEU A 36 1.56 -3.53 9.21
N GLU A 37 2.06 -3.64 10.44
CA GLU A 37 3.17 -4.54 10.76
C GLU A 37 2.82 -6.00 10.47
N GLU A 38 1.67 -6.47 10.94
CA GLU A 38 1.19 -7.83 10.71
C GLU A 38 0.99 -8.11 9.21
N LEU A 39 0.40 -7.16 8.48
CA LEU A 39 0.21 -7.29 7.04
C LEU A 39 1.56 -7.40 6.30
N LEU A 40 2.55 -6.59 6.66
CA LEU A 40 3.86 -6.62 6.03
C LEU A 40 4.61 -7.93 6.34
N ILE A 41 4.53 -8.42 7.58
CA ILE A 41 5.08 -9.73 7.96
C ILE A 41 4.43 -10.85 7.15
N ALA A 42 3.09 -10.83 7.02
CA ALA A 42 2.36 -11.82 6.23
C ALA A 42 2.75 -11.76 4.74
N THR A 43 2.95 -10.56 4.21
CA THR A 43 3.30 -10.32 2.81
C THR A 43 4.72 -10.75 2.48
N ASP A 44 5.64 -10.70 3.44
CA ASP A 44 7.05 -11.09 3.27
C ASP A 44 7.21 -12.60 2.93
N ILE A 45 6.20 -13.42 3.23
CA ILE A 45 6.12 -14.83 2.78
C ILE A 45 6.05 -14.90 1.25
N TYR A 46 5.38 -13.94 0.61
CA TYR A 46 5.13 -13.88 -0.82
C TYR A 46 6.16 -13.05 -1.58
N GLN A 47 6.73 -12.02 -0.95
CA GLN A 47 7.79 -11.19 -1.51
C GLN A 47 8.66 -10.65 -0.38
N ARG A 48 9.81 -11.28 -0.19
CA ARG A 48 10.79 -10.85 0.81
C ARG A 48 11.23 -9.42 0.57
N GLY A 49 11.37 -8.67 1.67
CA GLY A 49 11.91 -7.33 1.65
C GLY A 49 10.87 -6.25 1.34
N THR A 50 9.61 -6.61 1.11
CA THR A 50 8.53 -5.62 0.96
C THR A 50 8.41 -4.80 2.26
N ALA A 51 8.42 -5.49 3.41
CA ALA A 51 8.41 -4.85 4.71
C ALA A 51 9.63 -3.93 4.89
N ALA A 52 10.82 -4.44 4.58
CA ALA A 52 12.08 -3.70 4.75
C ALA A 52 12.14 -2.45 3.88
N THR A 53 11.72 -2.53 2.62
CA THR A 53 11.69 -1.38 1.70
C THR A 53 10.72 -0.32 2.17
N LEU A 54 9.46 -0.68 2.48
CA LEU A 54 8.48 0.30 2.93
C LEU A 54 8.88 0.96 4.25
N MET A 55 9.40 0.17 5.21
CA MET A 55 9.88 0.71 6.48
C MET A 55 11.07 1.66 6.30
N ALA A 56 12.00 1.36 5.38
CA ALA A 56 13.10 2.27 5.06
C ALA A 56 12.59 3.61 4.50
N ASP A 57 11.60 3.58 3.61
CA ASP A 57 11.01 4.80 3.05
C ASP A 57 10.27 5.61 4.13
N LEU A 58 9.52 4.95 5.02
CA LEU A 58 8.83 5.61 6.14
C LEU A 58 9.80 6.20 7.17
N MET A 59 10.93 5.55 7.41
CA MET A 59 11.99 6.09 8.26
C MET A 59 12.60 7.36 7.67
N GLU A 60 12.86 7.40 6.35
CA GLU A 60 13.34 8.62 5.70
C GLU A 60 12.27 9.72 5.68
N PHE A 61 10.99 9.37 5.56
CA PHE A 61 9.87 10.31 5.74
C PHE A 61 9.86 10.91 7.16
N ASP A 62 9.87 10.09 8.21
CA ASP A 62 9.85 10.56 9.61
C ASP A 62 11.07 11.44 9.92
N LYS A 63 12.26 11.05 9.44
CA LYS A 63 13.47 11.86 9.55
C LYS A 63 13.32 13.21 8.85
N ALA A 64 12.79 13.24 7.63
CA ALA A 64 12.55 14.48 6.89
C ALA A 64 11.52 15.36 7.62
N LEU A 65 10.45 14.77 8.16
CA LEU A 65 9.42 15.45 8.93
C LEU A 65 9.99 16.11 10.17
N ARG A 66 10.83 15.41 10.94
CA ARG A 66 11.49 15.96 12.14
C ARG A 66 12.47 17.09 11.81
N MET A 67 13.18 17.00 10.69
CA MET A 67 14.17 18.00 10.29
C MET A 67 13.57 19.23 9.63
N LYS A 68 12.48 19.08 8.86
CA LYS A 68 11.95 20.11 7.96
C LYS A 68 10.51 20.53 8.26
N GLY A 69 9.82 19.85 9.18
CA GLY A 69 8.37 20.03 9.39
C GLY A 69 7.54 19.47 8.24
N ALA A 70 6.24 19.75 8.20
CA ALA A 70 5.34 19.24 7.16
C ALA A 70 5.55 19.91 5.77
N ASP A 71 6.23 21.04 5.71
CA ASP A 71 6.42 21.81 4.48
C ASP A 71 7.08 21.02 3.35
N PHE A 72 7.98 20.07 3.65
CA PHE A 72 8.65 19.28 2.60
C PHE A 72 7.66 18.36 1.87
N ILE A 73 6.73 17.75 2.60
CA ILE A 73 5.73 16.85 2.00
C ILE A 73 4.65 17.67 1.29
N HIS A 74 4.23 18.81 1.85
CA HIS A 74 3.30 19.71 1.17
C HIS A 74 3.87 20.26 -0.14
N ALA A 75 5.15 20.63 -0.17
CA ALA A 75 5.82 21.06 -1.38
C ALA A 75 5.93 19.92 -2.41
N ALA A 76 6.25 18.70 -1.97
CA ALA A 76 6.30 17.52 -2.85
C ALA A 76 4.92 17.21 -3.45
N ILE A 77 3.87 17.26 -2.62
CA ILE A 77 2.47 17.13 -3.05
C ILE A 77 2.16 18.21 -4.09
N ALA A 78 2.35 19.49 -3.77
CA ALA A 78 2.06 20.60 -4.68
C ALA A 78 2.78 20.47 -6.04
N GLN A 79 4.04 20.01 -6.03
CA GLN A 79 4.79 19.73 -7.26
C GLN A 79 4.17 18.57 -8.05
N ALA A 80 3.82 17.47 -7.40
CA ALA A 80 3.14 16.33 -8.03
C ALA A 80 1.78 16.74 -8.62
N ARG A 81 0.99 17.57 -7.90
CA ARG A 81 -0.28 18.12 -8.38
C ARG A 81 -0.07 18.95 -9.65
N THR A 82 0.92 19.83 -9.65
CA THR A 82 1.23 20.72 -10.78
C THR A 82 1.62 19.94 -12.04
N ARG A 83 2.28 18.79 -11.88
CA ARG A 83 2.74 17.95 -13.00
C ARG A 83 1.73 16.87 -13.40
N GLU A 84 0.62 16.74 -12.67
CA GLU A 84 -0.34 15.63 -12.81
C GLU A 84 0.32 14.25 -12.68
N GLU A 85 1.42 14.17 -11.92
CA GLU A 85 2.21 12.96 -11.70
C GLU A 85 1.89 12.33 -10.34
N PRO A 86 2.02 11.00 -10.18
CA PRO A 86 1.88 10.36 -8.87
C PRO A 86 3.01 10.80 -7.93
N LEU A 87 2.68 11.06 -6.66
CA LEU A 87 3.66 11.39 -5.62
C LEU A 87 4.61 10.20 -5.36
N ALA A 88 5.87 10.25 -5.80
CA ALA A 88 6.77 9.11 -5.68
C ALA A 88 7.08 8.67 -4.22
N LEU A 89 6.92 9.59 -3.25
CA LEU A 89 7.24 9.36 -1.85
C LEU A 89 6.24 8.41 -1.17
N ALA A 90 6.74 7.54 -0.29
CA ALA A 90 5.93 6.89 0.74
C ALA A 90 5.79 7.83 1.95
N PHE A 91 4.59 7.91 2.53
CA PHE A 91 4.34 8.83 3.64
C PHE A 91 3.31 8.28 4.61
N GLN A 92 3.41 8.72 5.86
CA GLN A 92 2.35 8.59 6.85
C GLN A 92 1.45 9.82 6.76
N VAL A 93 0.13 9.62 6.89
CA VAL A 93 -0.84 10.72 6.99
C VAL A 93 -0.67 11.42 8.33
N ILE A 94 -0.47 12.74 8.29
CA ILE A 94 -0.18 13.57 9.47
C ILE A 94 -1.11 14.79 9.59
N ASP A 95 -1.84 15.12 8.52
CA ASP A 95 -2.73 16.28 8.44
C ASP A 95 -3.75 16.12 7.28
N ASP A 96 -4.60 17.12 7.09
CA ASP A 96 -5.64 17.12 6.05
C ASP A 96 -5.06 17.10 4.63
N ILE A 97 -3.89 17.71 4.40
CA ILE A 97 -3.26 17.76 3.07
C ILE A 97 -2.76 16.37 2.67
N THR A 98 -2.07 15.69 3.59
CA THR A 98 -1.60 14.32 3.39
C THR A 98 -2.78 13.32 3.36
N THR A 99 -3.85 13.58 4.10
CA THR A 99 -5.10 12.81 4.01
C THR A 99 -5.69 12.91 2.61
N GLU A 100 -5.91 14.13 2.10
CA GLU A 100 -6.44 14.34 0.75
C GLU A 100 -5.59 13.63 -0.30
N GLU A 101 -4.26 13.74 -0.22
CA GLU A 101 -3.38 13.09 -1.18
C GLU A 101 -3.44 11.56 -1.11
N ALA A 102 -3.53 10.97 0.08
CA ALA A 102 -3.58 9.52 0.26
C ALA A 102 -4.82 8.87 -0.40
N PHE A 103 -5.91 9.63 -0.56
CA PHE A 103 -7.16 9.16 -1.16
C PHE A 103 -7.43 9.76 -2.55
N THR A 104 -6.47 10.48 -3.13
CA THR A 104 -6.62 11.06 -4.47
C THR A 104 -5.96 10.19 -5.54
N MET A 105 -6.72 9.84 -6.58
CA MET A 105 -6.17 9.27 -7.80
C MET A 105 -5.43 10.34 -8.60
N ARG A 106 -4.10 10.22 -8.70
CA ARG A 106 -3.25 11.17 -9.46
C ARG A 106 -2.26 10.42 -10.33
N GLY A 107 -2.50 10.42 -11.65
CA GLY A 107 -1.61 9.79 -12.63
C GLY A 107 -1.37 8.28 -12.44
N CYS A 108 -2.13 7.62 -11.56
CA CYS A 108 -2.03 6.20 -11.25
C CYS A 108 -3.34 5.65 -10.69
N ASP A 109 -3.48 4.32 -10.70
CA ASP A 109 -4.56 3.62 -9.98
C ASP A 109 -4.40 3.80 -8.46
N LEU A 110 -5.50 3.69 -7.69
CA LEU A 110 -5.51 3.77 -6.23
C LEU A 110 -6.17 2.52 -5.65
N VAL A 111 -5.58 1.98 -4.58
CA VAL A 111 -6.23 0.96 -3.76
C VAL A 111 -6.11 1.37 -2.30
N VAL A 112 -7.23 1.35 -1.59
CA VAL A 112 -7.28 1.49 -0.13
C VAL A 112 -7.44 0.11 0.49
N ILE A 113 -6.63 -0.22 1.48
CA ILE A 113 -6.74 -1.43 2.31
C ILE A 113 -6.98 -0.95 3.74
N ASP A 114 -8.22 -1.04 4.20
CA ASP A 114 -8.60 -0.72 5.56
C ASP A 114 -8.58 -2.00 6.40
N LEU A 115 -7.56 -2.14 7.25
CA LEU A 115 -7.35 -3.28 8.13
C LEU A 115 -8.34 -3.28 9.30
N ALA A 116 -8.75 -2.10 9.76
CA ALA A 116 -9.70 -1.96 10.86
C ALA A 116 -11.12 -2.34 10.44
N GLN A 117 -11.50 -2.04 9.19
CA GLN A 117 -12.80 -2.39 8.62
C GLN A 117 -12.77 -3.67 7.77
N GLN A 118 -11.58 -4.23 7.51
CA GLN A 118 -11.38 -5.39 6.64
C GLN A 118 -11.95 -5.17 5.23
N VAL A 119 -11.69 -3.97 4.67
CA VAL A 119 -12.20 -3.57 3.36
C VAL A 119 -11.04 -3.31 2.41
N ILE A 120 -11.13 -3.83 1.18
CA ILE A 120 -10.23 -3.48 0.08
C ILE A 120 -11.01 -2.72 -0.97
N GLN A 121 -10.59 -1.48 -1.25
CA GLN A 121 -11.24 -0.58 -2.19
C GLN A 121 -10.35 -0.22 -3.37
N PRO A 122 -10.41 -0.98 -4.48
CA PRO A 122 -9.70 -0.62 -5.69
C PRO A 122 -10.43 0.44 -6.52
N SER A 123 -9.65 1.28 -7.21
CA SER A 123 -10.12 2.11 -8.31
C SER A 123 -10.61 1.24 -9.48
N ALA A 124 -11.44 1.80 -10.35
CA ALA A 124 -12.07 1.08 -11.47
C ALA A 124 -11.09 0.36 -12.43
N GLY A 125 -9.82 0.78 -12.47
CA GLY A 125 -8.77 0.16 -13.30
C GLY A 125 -8.12 -1.09 -12.69
N ILE A 126 -8.49 -1.46 -11.45
CA ILE A 126 -7.92 -2.56 -10.69
C ILE A 126 -9.02 -3.56 -10.34
N VAL A 127 -8.79 -4.83 -10.68
CA VAL A 127 -9.67 -5.93 -10.31
C VAL A 127 -9.00 -6.70 -9.18
N ILE A 128 -9.66 -6.75 -8.03
CA ILE A 128 -9.28 -7.57 -6.88
C ILE A 128 -10.43 -8.54 -6.61
N THR A 129 -10.09 -9.79 -6.31
CA THR A 129 -11.03 -10.86 -5.99
C THR A 129 -10.77 -11.36 -4.57
N SER A 130 -11.78 -11.95 -3.93
CA SER A 130 -11.63 -12.51 -2.58
C SER A 130 -10.82 -13.80 -2.55
N GLU A 131 -10.54 -14.40 -3.71
CA GLU A 131 -9.66 -15.55 -3.86
C GLU A 131 -8.87 -15.42 -5.17
N GLY A 132 -7.69 -16.03 -5.22
CA GLY A 132 -6.88 -16.03 -6.43
C GLY A 132 -5.52 -16.68 -6.24
N GLU A 133 -4.71 -16.65 -7.29
CA GLU A 133 -3.34 -17.17 -7.27
C GLU A 133 -2.34 -16.02 -7.44
N ILE A 134 -1.27 -16.05 -6.65
CA ILE A 134 -0.17 -15.10 -6.72
C ILE A 134 1.16 -15.80 -6.90
N ASN A 135 2.08 -15.15 -7.60
CA ASN A 135 3.46 -15.61 -7.72
C ASN A 135 4.25 -15.21 -6.47
N VAL A 136 4.93 -16.18 -5.87
CA VAL A 136 5.91 -15.93 -4.81
C VAL A 136 7.22 -15.50 -5.45
N ASP A 137 7.76 -14.37 -5.00
CA ASP A 137 9.09 -13.94 -5.40
C ASP A 137 10.13 -14.77 -4.64
N THR A 138 10.80 -15.66 -5.37
CA THR A 138 11.93 -16.42 -4.84
C THR A 138 13.13 -16.05 -5.68
N ASP A 139 14.12 -15.39 -5.07
CA ASP A 139 15.28 -14.71 -5.69
C ASP A 139 16.13 -15.53 -6.69
N LYS A 140 15.78 -16.78 -6.99
CA LYS A 140 16.66 -17.74 -7.67
C LYS A 140 15.97 -18.73 -8.61
N LYS A 141 14.67 -18.60 -8.92
CA LYS A 141 13.96 -19.57 -9.78
C LYS A 141 13.41 -18.94 -11.07
N LEU A 142 13.69 -19.58 -12.21
CA LEU A 142 13.09 -19.25 -13.51
C LEU A 142 11.55 -19.45 -13.51
N ILE A 143 11.05 -20.33 -12.64
CA ILE A 143 9.62 -20.57 -12.43
C ILE A 143 9.28 -20.06 -11.04
N LYS A 144 8.50 -18.98 -10.97
CA LYS A 144 7.95 -18.48 -9.70
C LYS A 144 6.84 -19.44 -9.25
N PRO A 145 6.91 -20.02 -8.04
CA PRO A 145 5.83 -20.86 -7.55
C PRO A 145 4.58 -20.00 -7.31
N THR A 146 3.41 -20.52 -7.65
CA THR A 146 2.13 -19.90 -7.35
C THR A 146 1.60 -20.39 -6.00
N VAL A 147 0.92 -19.50 -5.29
CA VAL A 147 0.18 -19.82 -4.05
C VAL A 147 -1.22 -19.26 -4.19
N THR A 148 -2.21 -20.06 -3.81
CA THR A 148 -3.60 -19.63 -3.72
C THR A 148 -3.82 -18.87 -2.41
N TYR A 149 -4.48 -17.72 -2.47
CA TYR A 149 -4.99 -17.02 -1.29
C TYR A 149 -6.52 -17.03 -1.31
N ILE A 150 -7.11 -16.99 -0.11
CA ILE A 150 -8.54 -16.83 0.11
C ILE A 150 -8.67 -15.83 1.25
N LEU A 151 -9.37 -14.73 1.01
CA LEU A 151 -9.69 -13.75 2.05
C LEU A 151 -10.71 -14.35 3.03
N PRO A 152 -10.59 -14.06 4.34
CA PRO A 152 -11.59 -14.43 5.33
C PRO A 152 -12.97 -13.84 4.98
N GLN A 153 -14.04 -14.45 5.49
CA GLN A 153 -15.42 -14.07 5.13
C GLN A 153 -15.79 -12.65 5.57
N GLU A 154 -15.12 -12.15 6.59
CA GLU A 154 -15.27 -10.79 7.11
C GLU A 154 -14.67 -9.73 6.18
N TRP A 155 -13.77 -10.11 5.27
CA TRP A 155 -13.19 -9.18 4.31
C TRP A 155 -14.13 -8.89 3.15
N THR A 156 -14.23 -7.62 2.79
CA THR A 156 -15.03 -7.16 1.65
C THR A 156 -14.16 -6.47 0.60
N VAL A 157 -14.47 -6.75 -0.67
CA VAL A 157 -13.87 -6.03 -1.80
C VAL A 157 -14.97 -5.23 -2.47
N GLN A 158 -14.85 -3.91 -2.45
CA GLN A 158 -15.87 -3.00 -2.99
C GLN A 158 -15.20 -1.87 -3.77
N ALA A 159 -15.88 -1.26 -4.74
CA ALA A 159 -15.30 -0.14 -5.46
C ALA A 159 -14.94 1.03 -4.52
N LEU A 160 -13.88 1.75 -4.84
CA LEU A 160 -13.51 3.03 -4.21
C LEU A 160 -14.59 4.09 -4.44
#